data_AF-A0A016VVU6-F1
#
_entry.id   AF-A0A016VVU6-F1
#
_cell.length_a   1.000
_cell.length_b   1.000
_cell.length_c   1.000
_cell.angle_alpha   90.00
_cell.angle_beta   90.00
_cell.angle_gamma   90.00
#
_symmetry.space_group_name_H-M   'P 1'
#
loop_
_entity.id
_entity.type
_entity.pdbx_description
1 polymer ?
#
loop_
_entity_poly.entity_id
_entity_poly.type
_entity_poly.pdbx_seq_one_letter_code
_entity_poly.pdbx_strand_id
1 'polypeptide(L)'
;MGRHKRIPTKNRKKLKSVDPFNKNAPALKAAALSKVNWEPKDDEQPMPRSLRELQESKSQALLDKKEVKKRRQHKNKVIAEAEKVGIRKGRFETVEHFVRRVERMTYAAVKDHETLVKQGLVGREESEINADFKLLEEKEKRQKEQKKNEIQNKIKAARELREQAAKLKEEKLKAKEERKRKRKAAETAEEEEEGEIDQDDPNVRAESSVTPVDEDNAGLKKKKKKLGGSDKIREKKKLAAEQARQEAALNQREIVGFGERYDAPPEFKGAMKKEMNPLMAKAGSKDLLLHSLLKKSVTEKTEYLKEEKPQKPTEIDRQRVIEAYRELKRKKAHNVVSTDL
;
A
#
# COMPACT_ATOMS: atom_id res chain seq x y z
N MET A 1 -17.30 -85.23 -25.30
CA MET A 1 -16.20 -84.24 -25.30
C MET A 1 -16.72 -82.91 -24.73
N GLY A 2 -16.72 -82.77 -23.41
CA GLY A 2 -17.24 -81.56 -22.74
C GLY A 2 -16.37 -80.34 -23.05
N ARG A 3 -16.96 -79.26 -23.56
CA ARG A 3 -16.24 -78.01 -23.82
C ARG A 3 -15.81 -77.40 -22.48
N HIS A 4 -14.51 -77.38 -22.20
CA HIS A 4 -13.96 -76.72 -21.02
C HIS A 4 -14.42 -75.25 -20.98
N LYS A 5 -15.12 -74.85 -19.92
CA LYS A 5 -15.53 -73.46 -19.70
C LYS A 5 -14.28 -72.59 -19.60
N ARG A 6 -14.14 -71.59 -20.49
CA ARG A 6 -13.03 -70.62 -20.46
C ARG A 6 -13.01 -69.92 -19.09
N ILE A 7 -11.88 -70.00 -18.40
CA ILE A 7 -11.66 -69.33 -17.11
C ILE A 7 -11.81 -67.81 -17.33
N PRO A 8 -12.57 -67.09 -16.48
CA PRO A 8 -12.68 -65.64 -16.58
C PRO A 8 -11.32 -64.98 -16.39
N THR A 9 -10.83 -64.27 -17.41
CA THR A 9 -9.55 -63.57 -17.32
C THR A 9 -9.69 -62.35 -16.40
N LYS A 10 -9.09 -62.40 -15.21
CA LYS A 10 -9.02 -61.26 -14.29
C LYS A 10 -8.33 -60.06 -14.97
N ASN A 11 -8.77 -58.84 -14.64
CA ASN A 11 -8.16 -57.60 -15.15
C ASN A 11 -6.64 -57.59 -14.87
N ARG A 12 -5.83 -57.56 -15.95
CA ARG A 12 -4.36 -57.66 -15.90
C ARG A 12 -3.68 -56.63 -14.99
N LYS A 13 -4.33 -55.50 -14.70
CA LYS A 13 -3.85 -54.46 -13.78
C LYS A 13 -3.86 -54.87 -12.30
N LYS A 14 -4.57 -55.95 -11.93
CA LYS A 14 -4.69 -56.45 -10.55
C LYS A 14 -3.82 -57.69 -10.27
N LEU A 15 -3.09 -58.20 -11.27
CA LEU A 15 -2.26 -59.39 -11.11
C LEU A 15 -0.96 -59.00 -10.40
N LYS A 16 -0.65 -59.67 -9.29
CA LYS A 16 0.59 -59.46 -8.53
C LYS A 16 1.79 -59.99 -9.34
N SER A 17 3.00 -59.57 -9.01
CA SER A 17 4.24 -60.03 -9.66
C SER A 17 4.52 -61.53 -9.44
N VAL A 18 3.89 -62.12 -8.42
CA VAL A 18 4.00 -63.55 -8.06
C VAL A 18 2.94 -64.40 -8.78
N ASP A 19 2.02 -63.77 -9.51
CA ASP A 19 0.94 -64.46 -10.21
C ASP A 19 1.47 -65.13 -11.50
N PRO A 20 1.29 -66.45 -11.69
CA PRO A 20 1.78 -67.18 -12.87
C PRO A 20 1.13 -66.73 -14.18
N PHE A 21 0.00 -66.02 -14.13
CA PHE A 21 -0.68 -65.48 -15.31
C PHE A 21 -0.24 -64.05 -15.67
N ASN A 22 0.64 -63.44 -14.86
CA ASN A 22 1.16 -62.10 -15.11
C ASN A 22 2.36 -62.13 -16.05
N LYS A 23 2.08 -62.06 -17.37
CA LYS A 23 3.12 -61.99 -18.41
C LYS A 23 4.06 -60.78 -18.28
N ASN A 24 3.68 -59.75 -17.51
CA ASN A 24 4.50 -58.57 -17.28
C ASN A 24 5.37 -58.68 -16.01
N ALA A 25 5.20 -59.74 -15.20
CA ALA A 25 6.03 -60.00 -14.02
C ALA A 25 7.55 -59.99 -14.32
N PRO A 26 8.08 -60.62 -15.38
CA PRO A 26 9.52 -60.57 -15.69
C PRO A 26 10.00 -59.15 -16.00
N ALA A 27 9.21 -58.35 -16.73
CA ALA A 27 9.56 -56.96 -17.03
C ALA A 27 9.54 -56.08 -15.77
N LEU A 28 8.57 -56.29 -14.86
CA LEU A 28 8.51 -55.58 -13.58
C LEU A 28 9.67 -55.96 -12.65
N LYS A 29 10.05 -57.24 -12.63
CA LYS A 29 11.24 -57.72 -11.89
C LYS A 29 12.52 -57.11 -12.48
N ALA A 30 12.68 -57.10 -13.81
CA ALA A 30 13.82 -56.46 -14.47
C ALA A 30 13.90 -54.95 -14.18
N ALA A 31 12.78 -54.24 -14.20
CA ALA A 31 12.71 -52.82 -13.86
C ALA A 31 12.95 -52.52 -12.37
N ALA A 32 12.75 -53.50 -11.48
CA ALA A 32 13.11 -53.40 -10.07
C ALA A 32 14.60 -53.65 -9.88
N LEU A 33 15.17 -54.65 -10.54
CA LEU A 33 16.60 -54.97 -10.51
C LEU A 33 17.45 -53.86 -11.15
N SER A 34 16.93 -53.16 -12.16
CA SER A 34 17.60 -52.01 -12.78
C SER A 34 17.66 -50.77 -11.88
N LYS A 35 16.95 -50.77 -10.74
CA LYS A 35 16.97 -49.65 -9.78
C LYS A 35 18.01 -49.82 -8.68
N VAL A 36 18.58 -51.01 -8.55
CA VAL A 36 19.56 -51.36 -7.51
C VAL A 36 20.95 -51.09 -8.05
N ASN A 37 21.76 -50.35 -7.29
CA ASN A 37 23.19 -50.25 -7.56
C ASN A 37 23.83 -51.55 -7.07
N TRP A 38 24.29 -52.36 -8.00
CA TRP A 38 25.00 -53.60 -7.67
C TRP A 38 26.40 -53.28 -7.17
N GLU A 39 26.92 -54.16 -6.32
CA GLU A 39 28.31 -54.11 -5.90
C GLU A 39 29.23 -54.27 -7.14
N PRO A 40 30.37 -53.56 -7.18
CA PRO A 40 31.35 -53.71 -8.24
C PRO A 40 31.77 -55.17 -8.37
N LYS A 41 31.82 -55.68 -9.61
CA LYS A 41 32.29 -57.05 -9.86
C LYS A 41 33.82 -57.17 -9.82
N ASP A 42 34.52 -56.06 -10.05
CA ASP A 42 35.97 -55.93 -10.09
C ASP A 42 36.41 -54.70 -9.27
N ASP A 43 37.72 -54.53 -9.03
CA ASP A 43 38.29 -53.40 -8.27
C ASP A 43 38.07 -52.02 -8.94
N GLU A 44 37.61 -52.00 -10.19
CA GLU A 44 37.16 -50.79 -10.86
C GLU A 44 35.71 -50.46 -10.45
N GLN A 45 35.54 -49.35 -9.72
CA GLN A 45 34.22 -48.87 -9.35
C GLN A 45 33.46 -48.36 -10.59
N PRO A 46 32.32 -48.98 -10.97
CA PRO A 46 31.51 -48.48 -12.08
C PRO A 46 30.89 -47.12 -11.72
N MET A 47 30.74 -46.27 -12.73
CA MET A 47 30.09 -44.96 -12.59
C MET A 47 28.72 -45.11 -11.89
N PRO A 48 28.44 -44.33 -10.84
CA PRO A 48 27.21 -44.46 -10.10
C PRO A 48 26.03 -44.04 -10.97
N ARG A 49 24.89 -44.70 -10.76
CA ARG A 49 23.67 -44.52 -11.56
C ARG A 49 23.24 -43.06 -11.70
N SER A 50 23.32 -42.28 -10.62
CA SER A 50 22.98 -40.86 -10.61
C SER A 50 23.83 -40.06 -11.60
N LEU A 51 25.13 -40.36 -11.69
CA LEU A 51 26.03 -39.73 -12.66
C LEU A 51 25.74 -40.16 -14.09
N ARG A 52 25.39 -41.44 -14.30
CA ARG A 52 24.99 -41.95 -15.62
C ARG A 52 23.69 -41.32 -16.12
N GLU A 53 22.68 -41.24 -15.26
CA GLU A 53 21.41 -40.56 -15.56
C GLU A 53 21.63 -39.06 -15.81
N LEU A 54 22.54 -38.41 -15.10
CA LEU A 54 22.90 -37.01 -15.32
C LEU A 54 23.60 -36.84 -16.69
N GLN A 55 24.50 -37.74 -17.07
CA GLN A 55 25.15 -37.74 -18.38
C GLN A 55 24.16 -38.00 -19.52
N GLU A 56 23.21 -38.92 -19.33
CA GLU A 56 22.11 -39.17 -20.26
C GLU A 56 21.13 -37.99 -20.35
N SER A 57 20.85 -37.30 -19.24
CA SER A 57 20.02 -36.10 -19.26
C SER A 57 20.69 -34.92 -19.98
N LYS A 58 22.02 -34.81 -19.88
CA LYS A 58 22.83 -33.83 -20.62
C LYS A 58 22.80 -34.11 -22.12
N SER A 59 22.79 -35.38 -22.54
CA SER A 59 22.67 -35.75 -23.95
C SER A 59 21.22 -35.70 -24.48
N GLN A 60 20.22 -35.91 -23.61
CA GLN A 60 18.78 -35.77 -23.89
C GLN A 60 18.26 -34.33 -23.90
N ALA A 61 19.12 -33.32 -23.79
CA ALA A 61 18.75 -31.93 -24.09
C ALA A 61 18.18 -31.76 -25.53
N LEU A 62 18.37 -32.76 -26.40
CA LEU A 62 17.61 -32.97 -27.62
C LEU A 62 16.21 -33.52 -27.29
N LEU A 63 15.21 -32.62 -27.24
CA LEU A 63 13.79 -32.90 -27.00
C LEU A 63 13.36 -34.27 -27.54
N ASP A 64 12.90 -35.13 -26.63
CA ASP A 64 12.50 -36.48 -26.94
C ASP A 64 11.36 -36.47 -27.98
N LYS A 65 11.50 -37.20 -29.10
CA LYS A 65 10.56 -37.12 -30.26
C LYS A 65 9.10 -37.34 -29.85
N LYS A 66 8.86 -38.08 -28.76
CA LYS A 66 7.54 -38.32 -28.16
C LYS A 66 6.95 -37.06 -27.53
N GLU A 67 7.74 -36.25 -26.83
CA GLU A 67 7.28 -35.01 -26.23
C GLU A 67 6.90 -33.97 -27.30
N VAL A 68 7.70 -33.86 -28.35
CA VAL A 68 7.40 -32.97 -29.49
C VAL A 68 6.06 -33.34 -30.12
N LYS A 69 5.78 -34.64 -30.30
CA LYS A 69 4.49 -35.13 -30.80
C LYS A 69 3.33 -34.79 -29.85
N LYS A 70 3.50 -34.98 -28.53
CA LYS A 70 2.49 -34.61 -27.52
C LYS A 70 2.19 -33.11 -27.55
N ARG A 71 3.22 -32.25 -27.62
CA ARG A 71 3.06 -30.78 -27.72
C ARG A 71 2.29 -30.38 -28.99
N ARG A 72 2.58 -30.99 -30.13
CA ARG A 72 1.83 -30.75 -31.39
C ARG A 72 0.36 -31.17 -31.28
N GLN A 73 0.07 -32.31 -30.66
CA GLN A 73 -1.31 -32.76 -30.43
C GLN A 73 -2.10 -31.80 -29.54
N HIS A 74 -1.50 -31.30 -28.46
CA HIS A 74 -2.13 -30.29 -27.60
C HIS A 74 -2.43 -29.00 -28.37
N LYS A 75 -1.48 -28.50 -29.17
CA LYS A 75 -1.70 -27.30 -30.01
C LYS A 75 -2.86 -27.48 -31.00
N ASN A 76 -3.04 -28.67 -31.57
CA ASN A 76 -4.17 -28.96 -32.46
C ASN A 76 -5.51 -29.05 -31.72
N LYS A 77 -5.52 -29.56 -30.49
CA LYS A 77 -6.72 -29.55 -29.63
C LYS A 77 -7.16 -28.14 -29.26
N VAL A 78 -6.20 -27.27 -28.92
CA VAL A 78 -6.48 -25.85 -28.62
C VAL A 78 -7.11 -25.16 -29.82
N ILE A 79 -6.67 -25.46 -31.05
CA ILE A 79 -7.32 -24.95 -32.27
C ILE A 79 -8.78 -25.40 -32.35
N ALA A 80 -9.04 -26.70 -32.17
CA ALA A 80 -10.40 -27.23 -32.26
C ALA A 80 -11.34 -26.68 -31.16
N GLU A 81 -10.85 -26.50 -29.93
CA GLU A 81 -11.62 -25.91 -28.84
C GLU A 81 -11.85 -24.42 -29.05
N ALA A 82 -10.82 -23.68 -29.48
CA ALA A 82 -10.95 -22.27 -29.78
C ALA A 82 -11.94 -22.01 -30.91
N GLU A 83 -11.97 -22.85 -31.95
CA GLU A 83 -12.96 -22.78 -33.02
C GLU A 83 -14.40 -23.01 -32.52
N LYS A 84 -14.61 -23.92 -31.57
CA LYS A 84 -15.93 -24.12 -30.92
C LYS A 84 -16.38 -22.88 -30.14
N VAL A 85 -15.44 -22.17 -29.52
CA VAL A 85 -15.68 -20.90 -28.81
C VAL A 85 -15.79 -19.72 -29.80
N GLY A 86 -15.60 -19.96 -31.11
CA GLY A 86 -15.70 -18.94 -32.16
C GLY A 86 -14.39 -18.17 -32.42
N ILE A 87 -13.29 -18.51 -31.74
CA ILE A 87 -11.98 -17.90 -31.95
C ILE A 87 -11.26 -18.64 -33.07
N ARG A 88 -11.25 -18.04 -34.27
CA ARG A 88 -10.57 -18.61 -35.44
C ARG A 88 -9.11 -18.16 -35.51
N LYS A 89 -8.27 -19.04 -36.05
CA LYS A 89 -6.87 -18.73 -36.35
C LYS A 89 -6.77 -17.75 -37.53
N GLY A 90 -5.91 -16.74 -37.41
CA GLY A 90 -5.69 -15.78 -38.50
C GLY A 90 -5.00 -16.41 -39.71
N ARG A 91 -5.25 -15.88 -40.92
CA ARG A 91 -4.72 -16.43 -42.19
C ARG A 91 -3.19 -16.54 -42.21
N PHE A 92 -2.48 -15.56 -41.64
CA PHE A 92 -1.01 -15.50 -41.59
C PHE A 92 -0.44 -15.82 -40.21
N GLU A 93 -1.26 -16.31 -39.28
CA GLU A 93 -0.83 -16.59 -37.93
C GLU A 93 -0.19 -17.99 -37.84
N THR A 94 0.88 -18.14 -37.05
CA THR A 94 1.40 -19.48 -36.73
C THR A 94 0.61 -20.09 -35.58
N VAL A 95 0.56 -21.43 -35.50
CA VAL A 95 -0.18 -22.12 -34.43
C VAL A 95 0.30 -21.71 -33.03
N GLU A 96 1.58 -21.41 -32.88
CA GLU A 96 2.12 -20.95 -31.60
C GLU A 96 1.64 -19.55 -31.20
N HIS A 97 1.60 -18.62 -32.15
CA HIS A 97 1.10 -17.27 -31.88
C HIS A 97 -0.41 -17.29 -31.58
N PHE A 98 -1.16 -18.14 -32.28
CA PHE A 98 -2.56 -18.38 -32.00
C PHE A 98 -2.80 -18.89 -30.58
N VAL A 99 -2.07 -19.93 -30.18
CA VAL A 99 -2.18 -20.49 -28.81
C VAL A 99 -1.82 -19.44 -27.78
N ARG A 100 -0.72 -18.68 -27.97
CA ARG A 100 -0.36 -17.58 -27.07
C ARG A 100 -1.44 -16.49 -26.98
N ARG A 101 -2.13 -16.20 -28.08
CA ARG A 101 -3.24 -15.23 -28.07
C ARG A 101 -4.42 -15.76 -27.25
N VAL A 102 -4.82 -17.02 -27.47
CA VAL A 102 -5.88 -17.68 -26.69
C VAL A 102 -5.51 -17.71 -25.20
N GLU A 103 -4.25 -18.03 -24.87
CA GLU A 103 -3.73 -17.98 -23.49
C GLU A 103 -3.84 -16.58 -22.89
N ARG A 104 -3.51 -15.52 -23.64
CA ARG A 104 -3.67 -14.13 -23.15
C ARG A 104 -5.13 -13.76 -22.93
N MET A 105 -6.01 -14.14 -23.85
CA MET A 105 -7.45 -13.86 -23.72
C MET A 105 -8.04 -14.57 -22.52
N THR A 106 -7.72 -15.86 -22.33
CA THR A 106 -8.19 -16.64 -21.20
C THR A 106 -7.64 -16.11 -19.88
N TYR A 107 -6.35 -15.74 -19.81
CA TYR A 107 -5.77 -15.12 -18.63
C TYR A 107 -6.42 -13.78 -18.29
N ALA A 108 -6.70 -12.94 -19.29
CA ALA A 108 -7.42 -11.68 -19.09
C ALA A 108 -8.82 -11.92 -18.52
N ALA A 109 -9.59 -12.83 -19.13
CA ALA A 109 -10.93 -13.17 -18.65
C ALA A 109 -10.93 -13.74 -17.22
N VAL A 110 -9.97 -14.61 -16.88
CA VAL A 110 -9.81 -15.12 -15.51
C VAL A 110 -9.49 -13.98 -14.55
N LYS A 111 -8.59 -13.07 -14.92
CA LYS A 111 -8.21 -11.94 -14.09
C LYS A 111 -9.37 -10.95 -13.88
N ASP A 112 -10.16 -10.68 -14.92
CA ASP A 112 -11.34 -9.82 -14.82
C ASP A 112 -12.42 -10.47 -13.94
N HIS A 113 -12.59 -11.79 -14.03
CA HIS A 113 -13.46 -12.50 -13.09
C HIS A 113 -12.92 -12.41 -11.65
N GLU A 114 -11.61 -12.57 -11.43
CA GLU A 114 -11.00 -12.40 -10.11
C GLU A 114 -11.19 -10.99 -9.54
N THR A 115 -11.11 -9.93 -10.36
CA THR A 115 -11.35 -8.56 -9.89
C THR A 115 -12.82 -8.36 -9.51
N LEU A 116 -13.76 -8.89 -10.28
CA LEU A 116 -15.18 -8.90 -9.92
C LEU A 116 -15.42 -9.65 -8.61
N VAL A 117 -14.76 -10.80 -8.40
CA VAL A 117 -14.84 -11.58 -7.14
C VAL A 117 -14.35 -10.73 -5.98
N LYS A 118 -13.18 -10.10 -6.11
CA LYS A 118 -12.61 -9.23 -5.07
C LYS A 118 -13.49 -8.02 -4.75
N GLN A 119 -14.20 -7.49 -5.76
CA GLN A 119 -15.15 -6.39 -5.60
C GLN A 119 -16.52 -6.85 -5.09
N GLY A 120 -16.76 -8.16 -4.98
CA GLY A 120 -18.07 -8.70 -4.58
C GLY A 120 -19.17 -8.46 -5.61
N LEU A 121 -18.81 -8.19 -6.87
CA LEU A 121 -19.73 -7.88 -7.97
C LEU A 121 -20.08 -9.10 -8.81
N VAL A 122 -19.54 -10.27 -8.49
CA VAL A 122 -19.81 -11.53 -9.21
C VAL A 122 -21.29 -11.88 -9.11
N GLY A 123 -21.90 -12.14 -10.26
CA GLY A 123 -23.30 -12.56 -10.36
C GLY A 123 -24.31 -11.42 -10.32
N ARG A 124 -23.87 -10.16 -10.24
CA ARG A 124 -24.73 -9.00 -10.49
C ARG A 124 -24.81 -8.69 -11.97
N GLU A 125 -25.97 -8.26 -12.43
CA GLU A 125 -26.12 -7.80 -13.82
C GLU A 125 -25.38 -6.47 -14.03
N GLU A 126 -24.84 -6.27 -15.24
CA GLU A 126 -24.17 -5.01 -15.61
C GLU A 126 -25.10 -3.79 -15.49
N SER A 127 -26.40 -4.00 -15.66
CA SER A 127 -27.47 -3.01 -15.50
C SER A 127 -27.53 -2.44 -14.07
N GLU A 128 -27.46 -3.31 -13.07
CA GLU A 128 -27.51 -2.96 -11.65
C GLU A 128 -26.24 -2.21 -11.23
N ILE A 129 -25.08 -2.70 -11.67
CA ILE A 129 -23.78 -2.05 -11.41
C ILE A 129 -23.79 -0.62 -11.97
N ASN A 130 -24.28 -0.44 -13.20
CA ASN A 130 -24.38 0.86 -13.83
C ASN A 130 -25.39 1.79 -13.11
N ALA A 131 -26.48 1.24 -12.58
CA ALA A 131 -27.43 2.01 -11.78
C ALA A 131 -26.79 2.50 -10.47
N ASP A 132 -26.03 1.65 -9.77
CA ASP A 132 -25.28 2.02 -8.56
C ASP A 132 -24.27 3.14 -8.84
N PHE A 133 -23.54 3.07 -9.95
CA PHE A 133 -22.62 4.14 -10.37
C PHE A 133 -23.33 5.46 -10.64
N LYS A 134 -24.50 5.45 -11.29
CA LYS A 134 -25.30 6.66 -11.51
C LYS A 134 -25.76 7.29 -10.19
N LEU A 135 -26.20 6.47 -9.23
CA LEU A 135 -26.58 6.97 -7.91
C LEU A 135 -25.41 7.59 -7.15
N LEU A 136 -24.20 7.04 -7.29
CA LEU A 136 -22.99 7.63 -6.73
C LEU A 136 -22.63 8.97 -7.39
N GLU A 137 -22.68 9.05 -8.72
CA GLU A 137 -22.44 10.29 -9.45
C GLU A 137 -23.45 11.38 -9.08
N GLU A 138 -24.73 11.05 -8.97
CA GLU A 138 -25.77 12.00 -8.54
C GLU A 138 -25.54 12.50 -7.11
N LYS A 139 -25.15 11.61 -6.19
CA LYS A 139 -24.78 12.00 -4.81
C LYS A 139 -23.59 12.95 -4.82
N GLU A 140 -22.57 12.68 -5.63
CA GLU A 140 -21.39 13.55 -5.74
C GLU A 140 -21.76 14.93 -6.34
N LYS A 141 -22.63 14.97 -7.35
CA LYS A 141 -23.15 16.23 -7.92
C LYS A 141 -23.88 17.05 -6.87
N ARG A 142 -24.78 16.43 -6.10
CA ARG A 142 -25.50 17.09 -4.99
C ARG A 142 -24.55 17.64 -3.94
N GLN A 143 -23.51 16.89 -3.54
CA GLN A 143 -22.51 17.39 -2.59
C GLN A 143 -21.71 18.56 -3.15
N LYS A 144 -21.32 18.52 -4.43
CA LYS A 144 -20.62 19.64 -5.08
C LYS A 144 -21.50 20.89 -5.15
N GLU A 145 -22.79 20.74 -5.45
CA GLU A 145 -23.75 21.85 -5.46
C GLU A 145 -23.98 22.42 -4.06
N GLN A 146 -24.13 21.58 -3.04
CA GLN A 146 -24.21 22.03 -1.64
C GLN A 146 -22.99 22.84 -1.23
N LYS A 147 -21.77 22.33 -1.53
CA LYS A 147 -20.52 23.07 -1.26
C LYS A 147 -20.46 24.40 -2.00
N LYS A 148 -20.91 24.46 -3.26
CA LYS A 148 -20.99 25.72 -4.03
C LYS A 148 -21.97 26.71 -3.37
N ASN A 149 -23.13 26.25 -2.94
CA ASN A 149 -24.15 27.07 -2.30
C ASN A 149 -23.67 27.58 -0.93
N GLU A 150 -23.01 26.75 -0.13
CA GLU A 150 -22.38 27.18 1.13
C GLU A 150 -21.32 28.26 0.92
N ILE A 151 -20.47 28.11 -0.11
CA ILE A 151 -19.46 29.11 -0.46
C ILE A 151 -20.14 30.42 -0.85
N GLN A 152 -21.17 30.37 -1.69
CA GLN A 152 -21.93 31.55 -2.10
C GLN A 152 -22.59 32.24 -0.89
N ASN A 153 -23.18 31.49 0.03
CA ASN A 153 -23.78 32.04 1.25
C ASN A 153 -22.73 32.69 2.16
N LYS A 154 -21.56 32.08 2.31
CA LYS A 154 -20.42 32.67 3.05
C LYS A 154 -19.93 33.97 2.40
N ILE A 155 -19.91 34.04 1.07
CA ILE A 155 -19.55 35.25 0.33
C ILE A 155 -20.59 36.35 0.54
N LYS A 156 -21.88 36.01 0.47
CA LYS A 156 -22.99 36.96 0.72
C LYS A 156 -22.94 37.52 2.14
N ALA A 157 -22.82 36.65 3.16
CA ALA A 157 -22.70 37.07 4.55
C ALA A 157 -21.46 37.94 4.80
N ALA A 158 -20.31 37.60 4.20
CA ALA A 158 -19.11 38.42 4.29
C ALA A 158 -19.26 39.80 3.60
N ARG A 159 -20.07 39.88 2.53
CA ARG A 159 -20.39 41.14 1.85
C ARG A 159 -21.32 42.00 2.70
N GLU A 160 -22.37 41.43 3.28
CA GLU A 160 -23.28 42.14 4.19
C GLU A 160 -22.55 42.70 5.42
N LEU A 161 -21.66 41.92 6.03
CA LEU A 161 -20.83 42.40 7.15
C LEU A 161 -19.93 43.57 6.74
N ARG A 162 -19.39 43.56 5.52
CA ARG A 162 -18.59 44.68 5.00
C ARG A 162 -19.45 45.92 4.76
N GLU A 163 -20.65 45.75 4.23
CA GLU A 163 -21.58 46.86 4.00
C GLU A 163 -22.08 47.47 5.32
N GLN A 164 -22.42 46.66 6.32
CA GLN A 164 -22.76 47.15 7.66
C GLN A 164 -21.58 47.88 8.32
N ALA A 165 -20.37 47.34 8.22
CA ALA A 165 -19.17 48.00 8.74
C ALA A 165 -18.86 49.32 8.01
N ALA A 166 -19.18 49.44 6.72
CA ALA A 166 -19.06 50.68 5.97
C ALA A 166 -20.09 51.72 6.43
N LYS A 167 -21.36 51.31 6.59
CA LYS A 167 -22.43 52.18 7.12
C LYS A 167 -22.11 52.72 8.51
N LEU A 168 -21.64 51.85 9.42
CA LEU A 168 -21.21 52.27 10.77
C LEU A 168 -20.00 53.22 10.74
N LYS A 169 -19.10 53.11 9.75
CA LYS A 169 -17.99 54.06 9.59
C LYS A 169 -18.47 55.39 9.04
N GLU A 170 -19.39 55.38 8.08
CA GLU A 170 -19.98 56.59 7.51
C GLU A 170 -20.77 57.37 8.56
N GLU A 171 -21.56 56.69 9.38
CA GLU A 171 -22.29 57.28 10.51
C GLU A 171 -21.33 57.87 11.56
N LYS A 172 -20.24 57.17 11.89
CA LYS A 172 -19.18 57.70 12.77
C LYS A 172 -18.48 58.92 12.18
N LEU A 173 -18.32 59.01 10.87
CA LEU A 173 -17.74 60.19 10.20
C LEU A 173 -18.73 61.35 10.22
N LYS A 174 -20.02 61.13 9.92
CA LYS A 174 -21.08 62.14 10.02
C LYS A 174 -21.22 62.67 11.45
N ALA A 175 -21.20 61.80 12.46
CA ALA A 175 -21.21 62.21 13.87
C ALA A 175 -19.97 63.02 14.27
N LYS A 176 -18.79 62.72 13.70
CA LYS A 176 -17.58 63.52 13.90
C LYS A 176 -17.67 64.88 13.22
N GLU A 177 -18.22 64.95 12.01
CA GLU A 177 -18.44 66.20 11.29
C GLU A 177 -19.47 67.08 12.01
N GLU A 178 -20.56 66.51 12.52
CA GLU A 178 -21.55 67.24 13.31
C GLU A 178 -20.94 67.78 14.61
N ARG A 179 -20.11 66.99 15.31
CA ARG A 179 -19.35 67.48 16.48
C ARG A 179 -18.38 68.61 16.11
N LYS A 180 -17.72 68.53 14.97
CA LYS A 180 -16.85 69.62 14.47
C LYS A 180 -17.66 70.88 14.13
N ARG A 181 -18.84 70.74 13.53
CA ARG A 181 -19.75 71.88 13.27
C ARG A 181 -20.27 72.52 14.55
N LYS A 182 -20.65 71.71 15.56
CA LYS A 182 -21.05 72.22 16.88
C LYS A 182 -19.91 72.95 17.60
N ARG A 183 -18.68 72.46 17.51
CA ARG A 183 -17.50 73.16 18.05
C ARG A 183 -17.24 74.48 17.33
N LYS A 184 -17.29 74.51 16.00
CA LYS A 184 -17.14 75.76 15.24
C LYS A 184 -18.23 76.78 15.53
N ALA A 185 -19.46 76.34 15.79
CA ALA A 185 -20.57 77.22 16.18
C ALA A 185 -20.45 77.76 17.61
N ALA A 186 -19.80 77.01 18.52
CA ALA A 186 -19.48 77.50 19.86
C ALA A 186 -18.27 78.47 19.84
N GLU A 187 -17.27 78.19 19.01
CA GLU A 187 -16.07 79.02 18.82
C GLU A 187 -16.41 80.38 18.17
N THR A 188 -17.43 80.43 17.29
CA THR A 188 -17.98 81.71 16.76
C THR A 188 -18.94 82.41 17.70
N ALA A 189 -19.35 81.78 18.81
CA ALA A 189 -20.12 82.42 19.87
C ALA A 189 -19.23 82.92 21.01
N GLU A 190 -18.02 82.34 21.18
CA GLU A 190 -17.00 82.80 22.13
C GLU A 190 -16.08 83.89 21.54
N GLU A 191 -16.04 84.10 20.22
CA GLU A 191 -15.29 85.21 19.60
C GLU A 191 -15.93 86.62 19.78
N GLU A 192 -17.07 86.72 20.48
CA GLU A 192 -17.64 87.99 20.95
C GLU A 192 -17.35 88.30 22.43
N GLU A 193 -16.69 87.41 23.18
CA GLU A 193 -16.39 87.63 24.59
C GLU A 193 -14.92 87.26 24.92
N GLU A 194 -14.10 88.29 25.10
CA GLU A 194 -12.77 88.30 25.76
C GLU A 194 -11.60 87.66 24.97
N GLY A 195 -10.46 88.31 24.73
CA GLY A 195 -9.81 89.40 25.45
C GLY A 195 -8.76 88.87 26.43
N GLU A 196 -7.48 89.03 26.08
CA GLU A 196 -6.27 89.00 26.94
C GLU A 196 -5.56 87.66 27.35
N ILE A 197 -4.29 87.54 26.88
CA ILE A 197 -3.01 87.35 27.63
C ILE A 197 -2.81 86.01 28.43
N ASP A 198 -1.68 85.28 28.51
CA ASP A 198 -0.24 85.52 28.28
C ASP A 198 0.55 84.24 27.90
N GLN A 199 1.82 84.46 27.54
CA GLN A 199 2.92 83.52 27.24
C GLN A 199 3.46 82.76 28.48
N ASP A 200 4.00 81.54 28.30
CA ASP A 200 5.42 81.19 28.54
C ASP A 200 5.73 79.68 28.51
N ASP A 201 6.97 79.38 28.10
CA ASP A 201 7.53 78.12 27.60
C ASP A 201 8.29 77.31 28.72
N PRO A 202 9.28 76.42 28.49
CA PRO A 202 9.20 74.95 28.62
C PRO A 202 10.13 74.30 29.69
N ASN A 203 10.17 72.94 29.67
CA ASN A 203 11.31 72.04 30.01
C ASN A 203 11.42 71.47 31.44
N VAL A 204 11.36 70.13 31.61
CA VAL A 204 12.30 69.30 32.42
C VAL A 204 12.28 67.82 31.92
N ARG A 205 13.48 67.21 31.92
CA ARG A 205 13.94 65.94 31.36
C ARG A 205 14.16 64.88 32.47
N ALA A 206 14.24 63.59 32.06
CA ALA A 206 14.87 62.43 32.76
C ALA A 206 14.10 61.88 34.00
N GLU A 207 14.07 60.60 34.37
CA GLU A 207 14.98 59.47 34.10
C GLU A 207 14.31 58.12 34.49
N SER A 208 15.00 57.04 34.13
CA SER A 208 14.69 55.61 34.25
C SER A 208 14.53 55.04 35.67
N SER A 209 13.68 54.02 35.82
CA SER A 209 13.95 52.89 36.74
C SER A 209 13.32 51.59 36.24
N VAL A 210 14.11 50.52 36.33
CA VAL A 210 13.83 49.12 35.97
C VAL A 210 13.76 48.32 37.27
N THR A 211 12.88 47.30 37.34
CA THR A 211 13.03 45.93 37.91
C THR A 211 11.62 45.32 38.20
N PRO A 212 11.45 44.00 38.45
CA PRO A 212 11.08 43.05 37.39
C PRO A 212 9.89 42.11 37.72
N VAL A 213 9.43 41.39 36.69
CA VAL A 213 8.79 40.05 36.67
C VAL A 213 7.60 39.80 37.62
N ASP A 214 6.41 39.65 37.03
CA ASP A 214 5.58 38.47 37.28
C ASP A 214 4.84 38.07 36.00
N GLU A 215 4.89 36.77 35.74
CA GLU A 215 4.46 36.08 34.53
C GLU A 215 2.94 35.86 34.48
N ASP A 216 2.49 35.49 33.27
CA ASP A 216 1.21 34.85 32.95
C ASP A 216 -0.06 35.72 32.83
N ASN A 217 -0.27 36.19 31.60
CA ASN A 217 -1.35 35.76 30.68
C ASN A 217 -1.70 36.87 29.67
N ALA A 218 -0.69 37.35 28.95
CA ALA A 218 -0.85 38.24 27.81
C ALA A 218 -1.36 37.46 26.58
N GLY A 219 -2.68 37.30 26.47
CA GLY A 219 -3.35 36.91 25.24
C GLY A 219 -3.12 37.94 24.14
N LEU A 220 -2.06 37.74 23.37
CA LEU A 220 -1.55 38.57 22.28
C LEU A 220 -2.66 39.03 21.31
N LYS A 221 -3.15 40.25 21.50
CA LYS A 221 -3.80 41.03 20.45
C LYS A 221 -2.76 41.37 19.38
N LYS A 222 -2.53 40.45 18.44
CA LYS A 222 -1.67 40.69 17.28
C LYS A 222 -2.25 41.84 16.47
N LYS A 223 -1.69 43.05 16.63
CA LYS A 223 -1.90 44.17 15.71
C LYS A 223 -1.50 43.67 14.32
N LYS A 224 -2.47 43.51 13.41
CA LYS A 224 -2.22 43.18 12.00
C LYS A 224 -1.43 44.33 11.39
N LYS A 225 -0.10 44.23 11.40
CA LYS A 225 0.76 45.05 10.54
C LYS A 225 0.31 44.81 9.11
N LYS A 226 -0.05 45.87 8.38
CA LYS A 226 -0.36 45.77 6.95
C LYS A 226 0.94 45.43 6.23
N LEU A 227 1.19 44.13 6.05
CA LEU A 227 2.31 43.63 5.26
C LEU A 227 2.17 44.14 3.83
N GLY A 228 3.27 44.67 3.27
CA GLY A 228 3.36 45.12 1.89
C GLY A 228 3.11 43.98 0.91
N GLY A 229 2.92 44.31 -0.38
CA GLY A 229 2.66 43.31 -1.43
C GLY A 229 3.76 42.23 -1.51
N SER A 230 5.01 42.61 -1.30
CA SER A 230 6.18 41.71 -1.27
C SER A 230 6.14 40.74 -0.08
N ASP A 231 5.79 41.24 1.11
CA ASP A 231 5.72 40.41 2.32
C ASP A 231 4.58 39.41 2.28
N LYS A 232 3.43 39.78 1.69
CA LYS A 232 2.32 38.86 1.44
C LYS A 232 2.71 37.73 0.50
N ILE A 233 3.56 38.00 -0.51
CA ILE A 233 4.07 36.96 -1.41
C ILE A 233 5.04 36.04 -0.66
N ARG A 234 5.89 36.59 0.20
CA ARG A 234 6.83 35.82 1.02
C ARG A 234 6.11 34.92 2.03
N GLU A 235 5.07 35.42 2.68
CA GLU A 235 4.22 34.61 3.57
C GLU A 235 3.45 33.52 2.81
N LYS A 236 2.87 33.83 1.64
CA LYS A 236 2.22 32.82 0.79
C LYS A 236 3.20 31.72 0.36
N LYS A 237 4.44 32.06 0.00
CA LYS A 237 5.48 31.07 -0.33
C LYS A 237 5.86 30.21 0.89
N LYS A 238 5.93 30.78 2.09
CA LYS A 238 6.18 30.01 3.32
C LYS A 238 5.04 29.04 3.62
N LEU A 239 3.79 29.49 3.54
CA LEU A 239 2.62 28.64 3.76
C LEU A 239 2.51 27.52 2.71
N ALA A 240 2.80 27.82 1.44
CA ALA A 240 2.83 26.81 0.39
C ALA A 240 3.97 25.79 0.61
N ALA A 241 5.13 26.22 1.09
CA ALA A 241 6.24 25.32 1.43
C ALA A 241 5.94 24.44 2.66
N GLU A 242 5.23 24.96 3.66
CA GLU A 242 4.75 24.18 4.81
C GLU A 242 3.67 23.17 4.39
N GLN A 243 2.74 23.55 3.53
CA GLN A 243 1.75 22.63 2.96
C GLN A 243 2.42 21.54 2.13
N ALA A 244 3.40 21.87 1.28
CA ALA A 244 4.17 20.90 0.52
C ALA A 244 4.97 19.95 1.42
N ARG A 245 5.49 20.42 2.57
CA ARG A 245 6.15 19.57 3.57
C ARG A 245 5.16 18.65 4.29
N GLN A 246 3.96 19.12 4.60
CA GLN A 246 2.90 18.32 5.20
C GLN A 246 2.38 17.26 4.23
N GLU A 247 2.20 17.61 2.95
CA GLU A 247 1.83 16.68 1.87
C GLU A 247 2.95 15.67 1.60
N ALA A 248 4.22 16.08 1.62
CA ALA A 248 5.35 15.16 1.52
C ALA A 248 5.43 14.21 2.72
N ALA A 249 5.13 14.67 3.93
CA ALA A 249 5.05 13.81 5.12
C ALA A 249 3.84 12.85 5.08
N LEU A 250 2.73 13.25 4.45
CA LEU A 250 1.57 12.39 4.21
C LEU A 250 1.84 11.35 3.11
N ASN A 251 2.55 11.73 2.06
CA ASN A 251 3.00 10.86 0.96
C ASN A 251 4.23 9.98 1.32
N GLN A 252 4.85 10.20 2.48
CA GLN A 252 5.82 9.26 3.07
C GLN A 252 5.18 7.98 3.63
N ARG A 253 3.85 7.87 3.60
CA ARG A 253 3.12 6.60 3.70
C ARG A 253 2.99 6.09 2.26
N GLU A 254 3.88 5.24 1.76
CA GLU A 254 3.80 3.78 1.85
C GLU A 254 5.18 3.15 1.56
N ILE A 255 6.25 3.56 2.26
CA ILE A 255 7.47 2.76 2.25
C ILE A 255 7.27 1.64 3.27
N VAL A 256 6.60 0.57 2.85
CA VAL A 256 6.52 -0.68 3.62
C VAL A 256 7.94 -1.22 3.74
N GLY A 257 8.49 -1.24 4.96
CA GLY A 257 9.81 -1.80 5.20
C GLY A 257 9.83 -3.27 4.78
N PHE A 258 10.94 -3.72 4.19
CA PHE A 258 11.07 -5.12 3.76
C PHE A 258 10.81 -6.06 4.95
N GLY A 259 9.71 -6.82 4.88
CA GLY A 259 9.24 -7.72 5.95
C GLY A 259 7.94 -7.31 6.64
N GLU A 260 7.41 -6.11 6.44
CA GLU A 260 6.10 -5.69 6.93
C GLU A 260 4.98 -6.12 5.96
N ARG A 261 3.91 -6.71 6.48
CA ARG A 261 2.75 -7.16 5.69
C ARG A 261 1.76 -6.01 5.53
N TYR A 262 1.28 -5.80 4.30
CA TYR A 262 0.24 -4.80 3.98
C TYR A 262 -1.07 -5.00 4.75
N ASP A 263 -1.34 -6.24 5.16
CA ASP A 263 -2.57 -6.66 5.84
C ASP A 263 -2.44 -6.68 7.38
N ALA A 264 -1.31 -6.21 7.93
CA ALA A 264 -1.14 -6.14 9.37
C ALA A 264 -1.78 -4.87 9.94
N PRO A 265 -2.53 -4.94 11.05
CA PRO A 265 -3.07 -3.76 11.70
C PRO A 265 -1.93 -2.81 12.14
N PRO A 266 -2.13 -1.48 12.08
CA PRO A 266 -1.08 -0.51 12.35
C PRO A 266 -0.51 -0.68 13.76
N GLU A 267 0.81 -0.89 13.85
CA GLU A 267 1.51 -0.96 15.13
C GLU A 267 1.77 0.45 15.67
N PHE A 268 0.95 0.88 16.64
CA PHE A 268 1.21 2.11 17.37
C PHE A 268 2.43 1.93 18.29
N LYS A 269 3.41 2.84 18.17
CA LYS A 269 4.61 2.90 19.03
C LYS A 269 4.51 4.10 20.00
N GLY A 270 5.21 4.03 21.13
CA GLY A 270 5.28 5.13 22.10
C GLY A 270 3.99 5.33 22.93
N ALA A 271 3.68 6.58 23.29
CA ALA A 271 2.54 6.93 24.16
C ALA A 271 1.18 6.51 23.56
N MET A 272 1.02 6.65 22.24
CA MET A 272 -0.21 6.27 21.54
C MET A 272 -0.52 4.77 21.62
N LYS A 273 0.50 3.91 21.86
CA LYS A 273 0.29 2.47 22.07
C LYS A 273 -0.55 2.20 23.33
N LYS A 274 -0.40 3.00 24.38
CA LYS A 274 -1.13 2.82 25.64
C LYS A 274 -2.58 3.30 25.55
N GLU A 275 -2.89 4.19 24.62
CA GLU A 275 -4.25 4.74 24.45
C GLU A 275 -5.03 4.00 23.37
N MET A 276 -4.40 3.66 22.25
CA MET A 276 -5.07 3.16 21.05
C MET A 276 -5.06 1.64 20.92
N ASN A 277 -4.17 0.94 21.64
CA ASN A 277 -4.14 -0.51 21.60
C ASN A 277 -5.18 -1.05 22.61
N PRO A 278 -6.25 -1.74 22.17
CA PRO A 278 -7.37 -2.11 23.04
C PRO A 278 -6.96 -3.02 24.22
N LEU A 279 -5.85 -3.74 24.11
CA LEU A 279 -5.30 -4.58 25.18
C LEU A 279 -4.55 -3.77 26.26
N MET A 280 -4.01 -2.61 25.92
CA MET A 280 -3.20 -1.76 26.81
C MET A 280 -3.93 -0.48 27.23
N ALA A 281 -4.94 -0.09 26.46
CA ALA A 281 -5.88 0.96 26.80
C ALA A 281 -6.50 0.60 28.15
N LYS A 282 -6.30 1.48 29.13
CA LYS A 282 -7.07 1.48 30.38
C LYS A 282 -8.51 1.87 30.05
N ALA A 283 -9.21 1.03 29.30
CA ALA A 283 -10.65 1.11 29.15
C ALA A 283 -11.23 0.89 30.55
N GLY A 284 -11.78 1.97 31.12
CA GLY A 284 -12.27 2.14 32.49
C GLY A 284 -12.37 0.89 33.35
N SER A 285 -11.50 0.85 34.39
CA SER A 285 -11.58 0.27 35.75
C SER A 285 -12.78 -0.59 36.21
N LYS A 286 -13.49 -1.28 35.33
CA LYS A 286 -14.55 -2.22 35.66
C LYS A 286 -14.12 -3.60 35.17
N ASP A 287 -13.92 -4.51 36.10
CA ASP A 287 -13.66 -5.92 35.81
C ASP A 287 -14.74 -6.43 34.85
N LEU A 288 -14.34 -6.73 33.61
CA LEU A 288 -15.24 -7.32 32.63
C LEU A 288 -15.78 -8.63 33.21
N LEU A 289 -17.08 -8.88 33.00
CA LEU A 289 -17.79 -10.07 33.49
C LEU A 289 -17.04 -11.38 33.17
N LEU A 290 -16.32 -11.41 32.04
CA LEU A 290 -15.47 -12.53 31.63
C LEU A 290 -14.32 -12.82 32.62
N HIS A 291 -13.68 -11.79 33.18
CA HIS A 291 -12.63 -11.96 34.20
C HIS A 291 -13.20 -12.49 35.52
N SER A 292 -14.45 -12.14 35.88
CA SER A 292 -15.12 -12.69 37.07
C SER A 292 -15.50 -14.17 36.90
N LEU A 293 -15.80 -14.59 35.68
CA LEU A 293 -16.11 -15.97 35.32
C LEU A 293 -14.84 -16.84 35.19
N LEU A 294 -13.76 -16.29 34.61
CA LEU A 294 -12.48 -16.99 34.41
C LEU A 294 -11.63 -17.11 35.68
N LYS A 295 -11.78 -16.19 36.66
CA LYS A 295 -11.10 -16.32 37.98
C LYS A 295 -11.52 -17.59 38.75
N LYS A 296 -12.64 -18.24 38.39
CA LYS A 296 -13.09 -19.49 39.02
C LYS A 296 -12.43 -20.76 38.47
N SER A 297 -11.70 -20.68 37.36
CA SER A 297 -10.98 -21.81 36.79
C SER A 297 -9.48 -21.59 36.88
N VAL A 298 -8.88 -22.20 37.90
CA VAL A 298 -7.51 -22.73 37.98
C VAL A 298 -6.41 -21.86 37.37
N THR A 299 -5.64 -21.23 38.26
CA THR A 299 -4.37 -20.57 37.95
C THR A 299 -3.28 -21.60 37.64
N GLU A 300 -3.12 -21.96 36.37
CA GLU A 300 -1.87 -22.49 35.85
C GLU A 300 -1.34 -21.53 34.78
N LYS A 301 -0.38 -20.69 35.18
CA LYS A 301 0.35 -19.82 34.26
C LYS A 301 1.29 -20.72 33.46
N THR A 302 0.95 -20.99 32.20
CA THR A 302 1.92 -21.56 31.25
C THR A 302 2.93 -20.49 30.86
N GLU A 303 4.18 -20.65 31.30
CA GLU A 303 5.31 -19.87 30.79
C GLU A 303 5.60 -20.28 29.35
N TYR A 304 5.28 -19.41 28.40
CA TYR A 304 5.72 -19.59 27.02
C TYR A 304 7.23 -19.29 26.93
N LEU A 305 7.97 -20.21 26.33
CA LEU A 305 9.38 -20.02 25.96
C LEU A 305 9.53 -18.68 25.24
N LYS A 306 10.40 -17.80 25.78
CA LYS A 306 10.82 -16.59 25.11
C LYS A 306 11.66 -17.00 23.90
N GLU A 307 11.04 -17.09 22.73
CA GLU A 307 11.78 -17.21 21.47
C GLU A 307 12.64 -15.96 21.30
N GLU A 308 13.96 -16.14 21.33
CA GLU A 308 14.91 -15.09 21.03
C GLU A 308 14.66 -14.63 19.59
N LYS A 309 14.23 -13.38 19.43
CA LYS A 309 14.07 -12.77 18.12
C LYS A 309 15.42 -12.82 17.38
N PRO A 310 15.44 -13.20 16.09
CA PRO A 310 16.68 -13.24 15.33
C PRO A 310 17.33 -11.85 15.35
N GLN A 311 18.52 -11.77 15.95
CA GLN A 311 19.28 -10.54 15.97
C GLN A 311 19.58 -10.16 14.52
N LYS A 312 19.28 -8.90 14.16
CA LYS A 312 19.60 -8.37 12.84
C LYS A 312 21.13 -8.45 12.69
N PRO A 313 21.64 -9.00 11.57
CA PRO A 313 23.08 -9.13 11.36
C PRO A 313 23.73 -7.76 11.51
N THR A 314 24.78 -7.71 12.30
CA THR A 314 25.49 -6.47 12.61
C THR A 314 26.09 -5.89 11.31
N GLU A 315 26.40 -4.60 11.30
CA GLU A 315 26.99 -3.96 10.13
C GLU A 315 28.32 -4.64 9.69
N ILE A 316 29.02 -5.26 10.65
CA ILE A 316 30.23 -6.05 10.43
C ILE A 316 29.91 -7.33 9.63
N ASP A 317 28.83 -8.03 9.95
CA ASP A 317 28.41 -9.24 9.23
C ASP A 317 27.97 -8.90 7.80
N ARG A 318 27.31 -7.74 7.61
CA ARG A 318 26.95 -7.24 6.29
C ARG A 318 28.18 -6.96 5.44
N GLN A 319 29.18 -6.31 6.02
CA GLN A 319 30.45 -6.04 5.33
C GLN A 319 31.18 -7.33 4.95
N ARG A 320 31.24 -8.33 5.85
CA ARG A 320 31.81 -9.66 5.53
C ARG A 320 31.09 -10.34 4.37
N VAL A 321 29.76 -10.30 4.34
CA VAL A 321 28.97 -10.87 3.24
C VAL A 321 29.24 -10.14 1.92
N ILE A 322 29.35 -8.81 1.95
CA ILE A 322 29.67 -7.99 0.78
C ILE A 322 31.08 -8.30 0.26
N GLU A 323 32.07 -8.46 1.14
CA GLU A 323 33.45 -8.79 0.78
C GLU A 323 33.55 -10.20 0.19
N ALA A 324 32.92 -11.20 0.82
CA ALA A 324 32.86 -12.57 0.29
C ALA A 324 32.21 -12.61 -1.11
N TYR A 325 31.15 -11.82 -1.33
CA TYR A 325 30.51 -11.73 -2.63
C TYR A 325 31.41 -11.05 -3.69
N ARG A 326 32.17 -10.01 -3.31
CA ARG A 326 33.14 -9.36 -4.19
C ARG A 326 34.28 -10.30 -4.57
N GLU A 327 34.77 -11.11 -3.65
CA GLU A 327 35.79 -12.13 -3.91
C GLU A 327 35.27 -13.21 -4.86
N LEU A 328 34.06 -13.72 -4.65
CA LEU A 328 33.42 -14.67 -5.56
C LEU A 328 33.29 -14.11 -6.98
N LYS A 329 32.91 -12.83 -7.10
CA LYS A 329 32.81 -12.17 -8.40
C LYS A 329 34.17 -12.01 -9.08
N ARG A 330 35.23 -11.68 -8.32
CA ARG A 330 36.61 -11.61 -8.83
C ARG A 330 37.13 -12.98 -9.28
N LYS A 331 36.90 -14.04 -8.50
CA LYS A 331 37.26 -15.42 -8.87
C LYS A 331 36.51 -15.87 -10.13
N LYS A 332 35.23 -15.53 -10.26
CA LYS A 332 34.44 -15.82 -11.46
C LYS A 332 34.95 -15.08 -12.69
N ALA A 333 35.39 -13.83 -12.55
CA ALA A 333 36.00 -13.07 -13.64
C ALA A 333 37.37 -13.65 -14.05
N HIS A 334 38.20 -14.06 -13.09
CA HIS A 334 39.50 -14.66 -13.36
C HIS A 334 39.40 -16.05 -14.03
N ASN A 335 38.38 -16.83 -13.68
CA ASN A 335 38.11 -18.12 -14.32
C ASN A 335 37.59 -18.00 -15.77
N VAL A 336 37.04 -16.84 -16.16
CA VAL A 336 36.62 -16.60 -17.55
C VAL A 336 37.80 -16.19 -18.43
N VAL A 337 38.82 -15.53 -17.87
CA VAL A 337 40.02 -15.13 -18.60
C VAL A 337 41.01 -16.29 -18.78
N SER A 338 40.96 -17.30 -17.91
CA SER A 338 41.86 -18.48 -17.98
C SER A 338 41.35 -19.61 -18.88
N THR A 339 40.13 -19.50 -19.44
CA THR A 339 39.56 -20.48 -20.38
C THR A 339 39.77 -20.11 -21.85
N ASP A 340 40.40 -18.97 -22.14
CA ASP A 340 40.63 -18.45 -23.50
C ASP A 340 42.13 -18.47 -23.90
N LEU A 341 42.95 -19.33 -23.29
CA LEU A 341 44.33 -19.63 -23.70
C LEU A 341 44.49 -21.08 -24.14
#